data_AF-A0A4Y7VUL2-F1
#
_entry.id   AF-A0A4Y7VUL2-F1
#
_cell.length_a   1.000
_cell.length_b   1.000
_cell.length_c   1.000
_cell.angle_alpha   90.00
_cell.angle_beta   90.00
_cell.angle_gamma   90.00
#
_symmetry.space_group_name_H-M   'P 1'
#
loop_
_entity.id
_entity.type
_entity.pdbx_description
1 polymer ?
#
loop_
_entity_poly.entity_id
_entity_poly.type
_entity_poly.pdbx_seq_one_letter_code
_entity_poly.pdbx_strand_id
1 'polypeptide(L)'
;MFISKQELYEKLQYVTPRTFAYLNEIDYYNLLMIIEEHQISIPPIHQLRKTLRGSENIKPKNHVDNCYIHLKDEIPTPINNEQLSFLHFYPRQQIHLILSAYSRMKSLKLQSQKHCLKLKFPLDQHSIRKEITPPQSSDKDNDILICLLQKLINEITKCQVPVSLKNNSFEIKLPNYIIKVDLNYHEQQDHLYPLQYSIHAWHRDFQYLEISNTFTIPSLNDLIFHIQKLFLLIFQLPEHLARQEYSLSQYYFYSQCHTKN
;
A
#
# COMPACT_ATOMS: atom_id res chain seq x y z
N MET A 1 2.59 -17.21 19.51
CA MET A 1 2.22 -18.45 18.77
C MET A 1 3.34 -19.51 18.81
N PHE A 2 3.04 -20.79 19.03
CA PHE A 2 4.02 -21.89 18.83
C PHE A 2 3.80 -22.56 17.48
N ILE A 3 4.88 -22.75 16.71
CA ILE A 3 4.87 -23.44 15.42
C ILE A 3 6.05 -24.41 15.33
N SER A 4 5.92 -25.52 14.60
CA SER A 4 7.11 -26.32 14.29
C SER A 4 7.97 -25.62 13.23
N LYS A 5 9.28 -25.79 13.30
CA LYS A 5 10.21 -25.25 12.30
C LYS A 5 9.88 -25.72 10.88
N GLN A 6 9.49 -27.00 10.74
CA GLN A 6 9.03 -27.57 9.47
C GLN A 6 7.77 -26.86 8.96
N GLU A 7 6.75 -26.70 9.79
CA GLU A 7 5.51 -26.03 9.39
C GLU A 7 5.75 -24.57 9.00
N LEU A 8 6.61 -23.84 9.73
CA LEU A 8 6.99 -22.47 9.37
C LEU A 8 7.70 -22.43 8.01
N TYR A 9 8.66 -23.33 7.80
CA TYR A 9 9.37 -23.45 6.53
C TYR A 9 8.42 -23.74 5.36
N GLU A 10 7.47 -24.66 5.55
CA GLU A 10 6.48 -25.04 4.54
C GLU A 10 5.55 -23.87 4.19
N LYS A 11 5.03 -23.16 5.18
CA LYS A 11 4.16 -21.99 4.94
C LYS A 11 4.89 -20.89 4.18
N LEU A 12 6.15 -20.62 4.52
CA LEU A 12 7.00 -19.62 3.84
C LEU A 12 7.41 -20.05 2.41
N GLN A 13 7.08 -21.27 1.96
CA GLN A 13 7.22 -21.65 0.54
C GLN A 13 6.14 -21.06 -0.37
N TYR A 14 5.04 -20.57 0.21
CA TYR A 14 3.86 -20.12 -0.55
C TYR A 14 3.50 -18.66 -0.32
N VAL A 15 4.00 -18.05 0.75
CA VAL A 15 3.79 -16.64 1.09
C VAL A 15 5.07 -15.97 1.52
N THR A 16 5.14 -14.66 1.32
CA THR A 16 6.19 -13.82 1.88
C THR A 16 6.12 -13.82 3.40
N PRO A 17 7.26 -13.64 4.11
CA PRO A 17 7.28 -13.49 5.56
C PRO A 17 6.38 -12.37 6.06
N ARG A 18 6.21 -11.30 5.26
CA ARG A 18 5.36 -10.16 5.62
C ARG A 18 3.88 -10.54 5.63
N THR A 19 3.43 -11.24 4.60
CA THR A 19 2.05 -11.74 4.53
C THR A 19 1.78 -12.78 5.61
N PHE A 20 2.73 -13.69 5.85
CA PHE A 20 2.63 -14.66 6.95
C PHE A 20 2.52 -13.96 8.32
N ALA A 21 3.39 -13.00 8.61
CA ALA A 21 3.38 -12.26 9.87
C ALA A 21 2.02 -11.60 10.14
N TYR A 22 1.53 -10.84 9.16
CA TYR A 22 0.28 -10.10 9.31
C TYR A 22 -0.93 -10.99 9.59
N LEU A 23 -1.07 -12.11 8.86
CA LEU A 23 -2.25 -12.98 8.99
C LEU A 23 -2.30 -13.80 10.25
N ASN A 24 -1.14 -14.00 10.88
CA ASN A 24 -1.03 -14.73 12.14
C ASN A 24 -0.83 -13.77 13.32
N GLU A 25 -0.95 -12.45 13.08
CA GLU A 25 -0.76 -11.40 14.09
C GLU A 25 0.59 -11.55 14.81
N ILE A 26 1.65 -11.81 14.04
CA ILE A 26 3.03 -12.00 14.53
C ILE A 26 3.84 -10.75 14.22
N ASP A 27 4.70 -10.34 15.16
CA ASP A 27 5.63 -9.24 14.92
C ASP A 27 6.58 -9.57 13.76
N TYR A 28 6.46 -8.81 12.66
CA TYR A 28 7.22 -9.04 11.44
C TYR A 28 8.74 -9.03 11.64
N TYR A 29 9.26 -8.12 12.47
CA TYR A 29 10.69 -8.03 12.70
C TYR A 29 11.19 -9.19 13.56
N ASN A 30 10.42 -9.60 14.57
CA ASN A 30 10.71 -10.79 15.35
C ASN A 30 10.70 -12.05 14.46
N LEU A 31 9.74 -12.16 13.55
CA LEU A 31 9.69 -13.26 12.58
C LEU A 31 10.98 -13.32 11.73
N LEU A 32 11.45 -12.17 11.21
CA LEU A 32 12.69 -12.13 10.43
C LEU A 32 13.90 -12.60 11.26
N MET A 33 14.02 -12.13 12.51
CA MET A 33 15.09 -12.57 13.42
C MET A 33 15.04 -14.08 13.68
N ILE A 34 13.84 -14.63 13.87
CA ILE A 34 13.64 -16.07 14.11
C ILE A 34 14.00 -16.90 12.88
N ILE A 35 13.63 -16.44 11.68
CA ILE A 35 13.98 -17.12 10.43
C ILE A 35 15.51 -17.19 10.30
N GLU A 36 16.21 -16.10 10.61
CA GLU A 36 17.67 -16.05 10.59
C GLU A 36 18.29 -16.96 11.66
N GLU A 37 17.84 -16.86 12.91
CA GLU A 37 18.32 -17.64 14.06
C GLU A 37 18.19 -19.15 13.81
N HIS A 38 17.05 -19.58 13.27
CA HIS A 38 16.78 -20.98 12.97
C HIS A 38 17.24 -21.41 11.57
N GLN A 39 17.89 -20.53 10.79
CA GLN A 39 18.40 -20.80 9.44
C GLN A 39 17.31 -21.37 8.51
N ILE A 40 16.11 -20.80 8.57
CA ILE A 40 14.98 -21.23 7.73
C ILE A 40 15.20 -20.66 6.31
N SER A 41 15.44 -21.55 5.35
CA SER A 41 15.65 -21.16 3.95
C SER A 41 14.34 -20.66 3.33
N ILE A 42 14.26 -19.34 3.11
CA ILE A 42 13.16 -18.75 2.34
C ILE A 42 13.48 -18.90 0.85
N PRO A 43 12.55 -19.42 0.03
CA PRO A 43 12.77 -19.51 -1.41
C PRO A 43 12.98 -18.10 -1.99
N PRO A 44 13.88 -17.94 -2.96
CA PRO A 44 14.04 -16.66 -3.64
C PRO A 44 12.72 -16.26 -4.31
N ILE A 45 12.44 -14.96 -4.37
CA ILE A 45 11.12 -14.45 -4.75
C ILE A 45 10.67 -14.95 -6.14
N HIS A 46 11.58 -15.18 -7.07
CA HIS A 46 11.22 -15.74 -8.38
C HIS A 46 10.61 -17.15 -8.30
N GLN A 47 10.97 -17.97 -7.30
CA GLN A 47 10.36 -19.27 -7.06
C GLN A 47 8.96 -19.10 -6.47
N LEU A 48 8.77 -18.19 -5.50
CA LEU A 48 7.44 -17.84 -4.99
C LEU A 48 6.50 -17.37 -6.12
N ARG A 49 7.00 -16.53 -7.04
CA ARG A 49 6.24 -16.10 -8.23
C ARG A 49 5.77 -17.28 -9.07
N LYS A 50 6.63 -18.28 -9.28
CA LYS A 50 6.29 -19.45 -10.08
C LYS A 50 5.22 -20.29 -9.39
N THR A 51 5.34 -20.49 -8.09
CA THR A 51 4.36 -21.23 -7.29
C THR A 51 2.99 -20.54 -7.32
N LEU A 52 2.96 -19.23 -7.07
CA LEU A 52 1.73 -18.42 -7.08
C LEU A 52 1.14 -18.19 -8.48
N ARG A 53 1.87 -18.49 -9.55
CA ARG A 53 1.36 -18.54 -10.93
C ARG A 53 0.92 -19.95 -11.35
N GLY A 54 1.02 -20.94 -10.47
CA GLY A 54 0.68 -22.34 -10.77
C GLY A 54 1.68 -23.05 -11.69
N SER A 55 2.89 -22.50 -11.83
CA SER A 55 3.87 -22.97 -12.82
C SER A 55 4.89 -23.99 -12.29
N GLU A 56 5.06 -24.14 -10.97
CA GLU A 56 5.92 -25.16 -10.37
C GLU A 56 5.33 -25.72 -9.08
N ASN A 57 5.38 -27.05 -8.93
CA ASN A 57 5.11 -27.75 -7.68
C ASN A 57 6.39 -27.77 -6.84
N ILE A 58 6.58 -26.77 -5.96
CA ILE A 58 7.65 -26.82 -4.97
C ILE A 58 7.20 -27.77 -3.85
N LYS A 59 7.49 -29.07 -4.01
CA LYS A 59 7.50 -29.95 -2.83
C LYS A 59 8.72 -29.57 -1.99
N PRO A 60 8.56 -29.24 -0.70
CA PRO A 60 9.70 -29.03 0.17
C PRO A 60 10.49 -30.34 0.23
N LYS A 61 11.67 -30.37 -0.43
CA LYS A 61 12.52 -31.58 -0.52
C LYS A 61 13.41 -31.76 0.72
N ASN A 62 13.51 -30.74 1.57
CA ASN A 62 14.39 -30.73 2.73
C ASN A 62 13.61 -31.09 3.98
N HIS A 63 14.06 -32.15 4.66
CA HIS A 63 13.61 -32.45 6.02
C HIS A 63 14.26 -31.43 6.95
N VAL A 64 13.45 -30.57 7.57
CA VAL A 64 13.94 -29.58 8.55
C VAL A 64 13.79 -30.19 9.94
N ASP A 65 14.75 -29.96 10.83
CA ASP A 65 14.66 -30.41 12.21
C ASP A 65 13.36 -29.93 12.86
N ASN A 66 12.58 -30.86 13.42
CA ASN A 66 11.31 -30.57 14.06
C ASN A 66 11.52 -30.07 15.49
N CYS A 67 11.98 -28.82 15.63
CA CYS A 67 11.90 -28.09 16.89
C CYS A 67 10.70 -27.13 16.88
N TYR A 68 10.11 -26.90 18.06
CA TYR A 68 9.09 -25.87 18.21
C TYR A 68 9.74 -24.51 18.41
N ILE A 69 9.20 -23.52 17.70
CA ILE A 69 9.63 -22.13 17.71
C ILE A 69 8.51 -21.30 18.33
N HIS A 70 8.88 -20.42 19.25
CA HIS A 70 7.95 -19.45 19.82
C HIS A 70 8.01 -18.14 19.03
N LEU A 71 6.96 -17.85 18.27
CA LEU A 71 6.76 -16.59 17.56
C LEU A 71 6.10 -15.60 18.51
N LYS A 72 6.65 -14.39 18.61
CA LYS A 72 6.02 -13.33 19.42
C LYS A 72 4.84 -12.75 18.67
N ASP A 73 3.71 -12.70 19.36
CA ASP A 73 2.52 -12.03 18.85
C ASP A 73 2.81 -10.51 18.73
N GLU A 74 2.12 -9.85 17.79
CA GLU A 74 2.17 -8.40 17.70
C GLU A 74 1.71 -7.78 19.01
N ILE A 75 2.37 -6.69 19.42
CA ILE A 75 1.89 -5.93 20.56
C ILE A 75 0.59 -5.25 20.11
N PRO A 76 -0.55 -5.47 20.79
CA PRO A 76 -1.80 -4.84 20.41
C PRO A 76 -1.59 -3.33 20.38
N THR A 77 -1.77 -2.74 19.20
CA THR A 77 -1.82 -1.29 19.12
C THR A 77 -3.16 -0.84 19.71
N PRO A 78 -3.23 0.29 20.43
CA PRO A 78 -4.47 0.78 21.05
C PRO A 78 -5.50 1.30 20.01
N ILE A 79 -5.42 0.83 18.78
CA ILE A 79 -6.16 1.33 17.62
C ILE A 79 -7.48 0.55 17.54
N ASN A 80 -8.49 1.00 18.28
CA ASN A 80 -9.84 0.44 18.28
C ASN A 80 -10.67 0.75 17.01
N ASN A 81 -10.03 1.16 15.91
CA ASN A 81 -10.73 1.50 14.67
C ASN A 81 -10.33 0.55 13.55
N GLU A 82 -11.27 -0.29 13.11
CA GLU A 82 -11.07 -1.25 12.02
C GLU A 82 -10.54 -0.60 10.73
N GLN A 83 -10.93 0.65 10.45
CA GLN A 83 -10.45 1.40 9.28
C GLN A 83 -8.93 1.67 9.31
N LEU A 84 -8.31 1.57 10.48
CA LEU A 84 -6.90 1.84 10.73
C LEU A 84 -6.09 0.56 11.05
N SER A 85 -6.71 -0.62 10.88
CA SER A 85 -6.07 -1.93 11.09
C SER A 85 -4.82 -2.13 10.22
N PHE A 86 -4.78 -1.54 9.02
CA PHE A 86 -3.60 -1.54 8.14
C PHE A 86 -2.33 -0.98 8.77
N LEU A 87 -2.41 -0.20 9.87
CA LEU A 87 -1.24 0.42 10.48
C LEU A 87 -0.22 -0.59 11.02
N HIS A 88 -0.64 -1.82 11.30
CA HIS A 88 0.23 -2.94 11.68
C HIS A 88 1.24 -3.28 10.56
N PHE A 89 0.95 -2.95 9.29
CA PHE A 89 1.91 -3.13 8.18
C PHE A 89 3.10 -2.16 8.21
N TYR A 90 3.05 -1.13 9.05
CA TYR A 90 4.05 -0.07 9.07
C TYR A 90 4.92 -0.14 10.34
N PRO A 91 6.20 0.27 10.25
CA PRO A 91 7.05 0.38 11.43
C PRO A 91 6.41 1.31 12.47
N ARG A 92 6.56 0.99 13.76
CA ARG A 92 5.99 1.80 14.87
C ARG A 92 6.30 3.30 14.77
N GLN A 93 7.50 3.63 14.31
CA GLN A 93 7.93 5.03 14.10
C GLN A 93 7.08 5.76 13.05
N GLN A 94 6.62 5.06 12.01
CA GLN A 94 5.75 5.62 10.97
C GLN A 94 4.27 5.64 11.39
N ILE A 95 3.81 4.73 12.24
CA ILE A 95 2.40 4.66 12.70
C ILE A 95 1.94 6.02 13.26
N HIS A 96 2.72 6.63 14.15
CA HIS A 96 2.37 7.93 14.73
C HIS A 96 2.31 9.05 13.69
N LEU A 97 3.20 9.02 12.68
CA LEU A 97 3.22 10.00 11.60
C LEU A 97 1.98 9.86 10.71
N ILE A 98 1.62 8.62 10.35
CA ILE A 98 0.45 8.31 9.54
C ILE A 98 -0.83 8.70 10.27
N LEU A 99 -0.96 8.40 11.57
CA LEU A 99 -2.12 8.82 12.38
C LEU A 99 -2.24 10.35 12.46
N SER A 100 -1.12 11.04 12.66
CA SER A 100 -1.07 12.50 12.71
C SER A 100 -1.48 13.13 11.37
N ALA A 101 -0.96 12.58 10.26
CA ALA A 101 -1.31 13.01 8.91
C ALA A 101 -2.77 12.71 8.59
N TYR A 102 -3.29 11.53 8.95
CA TYR A 102 -4.70 11.16 8.78
C TYR A 102 -5.63 12.13 9.50
N SER A 103 -5.33 12.50 10.76
CA SER A 103 -6.10 13.50 11.50
C SER A 103 -6.13 14.86 10.79
N ARG A 104 -4.97 15.34 10.31
CA ARG A 104 -4.89 16.58 9.54
C ARG A 104 -5.69 16.50 8.23
N MET A 105 -5.56 15.40 7.49
CA MET A 105 -6.31 15.17 6.26
C MET A 105 -7.82 15.17 6.52
N LYS A 106 -8.30 14.48 7.56
CA LYS A 106 -9.72 14.46 7.94
C LYS A 106 -10.24 15.85 8.34
N SER A 107 -9.40 16.70 8.92
CA SER A 107 -9.74 18.08 9.29
C SER A 107 -9.68 19.09 8.14
N LEU A 108 -9.32 18.66 6.92
CA LEU A 108 -9.23 19.55 5.76
C LEU A 108 -10.57 20.24 5.49
N LYS A 109 -10.52 21.57 5.45
CA LYS A 109 -11.60 22.44 4.97
C LYS A 109 -11.09 23.24 3.79
N LEU A 110 -11.94 23.48 2.78
CA LEU A 110 -11.73 24.54 1.80
C LEU A 110 -11.85 25.87 2.56
N GLN A 111 -10.74 26.41 3.05
CA GLN A 111 -10.72 27.83 3.34
C GLN A 111 -10.69 28.55 2.00
N SER A 112 -11.55 29.56 1.83
CA SER A 112 -11.50 30.54 0.75
C SER A 112 -10.24 31.42 0.90
N GLN A 113 -9.07 30.80 0.94
CA GLN A 113 -7.80 31.50 1.03
C GLN A 113 -7.48 32.08 -0.34
N LYS A 114 -7.66 33.40 -0.46
CA LYS A 114 -7.19 34.23 -1.59
C LYS A 114 -5.66 34.17 -1.80
N HIS A 115 -4.91 33.56 -0.88
CA HIS A 115 -3.46 33.44 -1.00
C HIS A 115 -2.97 32.03 -0.71
N CYS A 116 -2.13 31.56 -1.62
CA CYS A 116 -1.48 30.27 -1.59
C CYS A 116 -0.59 30.11 -0.34
N LEU A 117 -0.72 28.97 0.32
CA LEU A 117 0.15 28.58 1.41
C LEU A 117 1.59 28.47 0.87
N LYS A 118 2.46 29.41 1.26
CA LYS A 118 3.91 29.32 1.04
C LYS A 118 4.50 28.24 1.94
N LEU A 119 4.18 26.97 1.65
CA LEU A 119 4.82 25.83 2.29
C LEU A 119 6.15 25.59 1.56
N LYS A 120 7.26 25.84 2.25
CA LYS A 120 8.58 25.33 1.84
C LYS A 120 8.65 23.86 2.29
N PHE A 121 9.08 22.98 1.39
CA PHE A 121 9.25 21.51 1.50
C PHE A 121 8.02 20.60 1.22
N PRO A 122 8.16 19.52 0.42
CA PRO A 122 9.22 19.18 -0.55
C PRO A 122 8.87 19.57 -2.00
N LEU A 123 7.62 19.96 -2.29
CA LEU A 123 7.15 20.40 -3.61
C LEU A 123 6.38 21.71 -3.46
N ASP A 124 6.93 22.79 -4.00
CA ASP A 124 6.18 24.04 -4.13
C ASP A 124 5.14 23.94 -5.25
N GLN A 125 4.15 24.84 -5.24
CA GLN A 125 3.08 24.81 -6.24
C GLN A 125 3.60 24.97 -7.67
N HIS A 126 4.72 25.69 -7.86
CA HIS A 126 5.34 25.87 -9.16
C HIS A 126 5.87 24.54 -9.72
N SER A 127 6.47 23.70 -8.88
CA SER A 127 6.95 22.38 -9.26
C SER A 127 5.79 21.45 -9.61
N ILE A 128 4.68 21.52 -8.87
CA ILE A 128 3.47 20.74 -9.18
C ILE A 128 2.85 21.18 -10.50
N ARG A 129 2.75 22.49 -10.76
CA ARG A 129 2.22 23.04 -12.03
C ARG A 129 3.02 22.62 -13.26
N LYS A 130 4.31 22.35 -13.12
CA LYS A 130 5.14 21.87 -14.25
C LYS A 130 4.82 20.43 -14.62
N GLU A 131 4.45 19.62 -13.63
CA GLU A 131 4.19 18.19 -13.83
C GLU A 131 2.72 17.86 -14.03
N ILE A 132 1.82 18.74 -13.58
CA ILE A 132 0.37 18.58 -13.71
C ILE A 132 -0.17 19.54 -14.76
N THR A 133 -0.75 18.99 -15.81
CA THR A 133 -1.40 19.71 -16.92
C THR A 133 -2.93 19.52 -16.80
N PRO A 134 -3.62 20.32 -15.97
CA PRO A 134 -5.09 20.26 -15.88
C PRO A 134 -5.75 20.75 -17.18
N PRO A 135 -7.04 20.45 -17.41
CA PRO A 135 -7.77 20.87 -18.61
C PRO A 135 -7.94 22.39 -18.65
N GLN A 136 -8.42 22.92 -19.78
CA GLN A 136 -8.76 24.34 -19.97
C GLN A 136 -10.00 24.78 -19.16
N SER A 137 -10.16 24.29 -17.93
CA SER A 137 -11.10 24.80 -16.93
C SER A 137 -10.66 26.17 -16.40
N SER A 138 -11.54 26.81 -15.60
CA SER A 138 -11.22 28.09 -14.97
C SER A 138 -9.94 27.99 -14.13
N ASP A 139 -9.07 29.00 -14.19
CA ASP A 139 -7.80 29.04 -13.45
C ASP A 139 -7.99 28.80 -11.93
N LYS A 140 -9.14 29.20 -11.38
CA LYS A 140 -9.46 29.04 -9.96
C LYS A 140 -9.64 27.58 -9.56
N ASP A 141 -10.30 26.77 -10.39
CA ASP A 141 -10.55 25.36 -10.07
C ASP A 141 -9.24 24.56 -10.15
N ASN A 142 -8.40 24.92 -11.13
CA ASN A 142 -7.05 24.37 -11.28
C ASN A 142 -6.19 24.69 -10.05
N ASP A 143 -6.26 25.92 -9.54
CA ASP A 143 -5.52 26.34 -8.33
C ASP A 143 -5.96 25.57 -7.08
N ILE A 144 -7.26 25.32 -6.92
CA ILE A 144 -7.81 24.52 -5.82
C ILE A 144 -7.29 23.10 -5.89
N LEU A 145 -7.33 22.48 -7.08
CA LEU A 145 -6.82 21.13 -7.29
C LEU A 145 -5.34 21.02 -6.95
N ILE A 146 -4.52 21.92 -7.49
CA ILE A 146 -3.07 21.95 -7.23
C ILE A 146 -2.79 22.12 -5.73
N CYS A 147 -3.55 22.98 -5.05
CA CYS A 147 -3.43 23.18 -3.61
C CYS A 147 -3.75 21.90 -2.82
N LEU A 148 -4.81 21.17 -3.18
CA LEU A 148 -5.19 19.93 -2.51
C LEU A 148 -4.18 18.80 -2.77
N LEU A 149 -3.68 18.66 -3.99
CA LEU A 149 -2.62 17.70 -4.32
C LEU A 149 -1.32 18.01 -3.60
N GLN A 150 -0.95 19.30 -3.50
CA GLN A 150 0.20 19.71 -2.69
C GLN A 150 0.04 19.28 -1.24
N LYS A 151 -1.13 19.50 -0.64
CA LYS A 151 -1.41 19.06 0.74
C LYS A 151 -1.31 17.55 0.89
N LEU A 152 -1.90 16.79 -0.04
CA LEU A 152 -1.83 15.33 -0.06
C LEU A 152 -0.38 14.84 -0.07
N ILE A 153 0.42 15.30 -1.04
CA ILE A 153 1.82 14.88 -1.21
C ILE A 153 2.66 15.27 0.01
N ASN A 154 2.43 16.46 0.57
CA ASN A 154 3.14 16.92 1.76
C ASN A 154 2.83 16.04 2.98
N GLU A 155 1.57 15.67 3.19
CA GLU A 155 1.20 14.79 4.30
C GLU A 155 1.76 13.38 4.13
N ILE A 156 1.78 12.83 2.91
CA ILE A 156 2.42 11.54 2.62
C ILE A 156 3.94 11.62 2.88
N THR A 157 4.59 12.70 2.46
CA THR A 157 6.04 12.85 2.63
C THR A 157 6.42 12.99 4.11
N LYS A 158 5.58 13.64 4.93
CA LYS A 158 5.75 13.70 6.39
C LYS A 158 5.72 12.32 7.07
N CYS A 159 5.09 11.33 6.45
CA CYS A 159 5.13 9.93 6.89
C CYS A 159 6.46 9.23 6.56
N GLN A 160 7.48 9.97 6.08
CA GLN A 160 8.78 9.45 5.64
C GLN A 160 8.68 8.49 4.46
N VAL A 161 7.69 8.71 3.59
CA VAL A 161 7.50 7.92 2.36
C VAL A 161 7.97 8.75 1.16
N PRO A 162 8.90 8.21 0.34
CA PRO A 162 9.33 8.87 -0.90
C PRO A 162 8.17 9.00 -1.90
N VAL A 163 7.96 10.22 -2.40
CA VAL A 163 7.00 10.53 -3.46
C VAL A 163 7.73 11.19 -4.62
N SER A 164 7.43 10.75 -5.84
CA SER A 164 7.87 11.37 -7.08
C SER A 164 6.65 11.78 -7.90
N LEU A 165 6.68 12.98 -8.49
CA LEU A 165 5.63 13.52 -9.33
C LEU A 165 6.17 13.64 -10.76
N LYS A 166 5.47 13.09 -11.74
CA LYS A 166 5.82 13.18 -13.15
C LYS A 166 4.60 12.99 -14.05
N ASN A 167 4.42 13.83 -15.07
CA ASN A 167 3.43 13.64 -16.13
C ASN A 167 2.01 13.29 -15.62
N ASN A 168 1.36 14.19 -14.88
CA ASN A 168 0.03 13.97 -14.28
C ASN A 168 -0.06 12.76 -13.33
N SER A 169 1.06 12.18 -12.92
CA SER A 169 1.08 11.02 -12.04
C SER A 169 2.00 11.26 -10.85
N PHE A 170 1.64 10.71 -9.69
CA PHE A 170 2.59 10.59 -8.59
C PHE A 170 2.78 9.14 -8.19
N GLU A 171 4.03 8.78 -7.99
CA GLU A 171 4.47 7.46 -7.59
C GLU A 171 5.05 7.51 -6.17
N ILE A 172 4.63 6.57 -5.35
CA ILE A 172 4.95 6.42 -3.94
C ILE A 172 5.71 5.11 -3.80
N LYS A 173 6.94 5.19 -3.28
CA LYS A 173 7.84 4.04 -3.17
C LYS A 173 7.94 3.58 -1.72
N LEU A 174 7.21 2.53 -1.37
CA LEU A 174 7.35 1.81 -0.11
C LEU A 174 8.39 0.69 -0.26
N PRO A 175 9.02 0.17 0.83
CA PRO A 175 10.10 -0.81 0.73
C PRO A 175 9.82 -2.01 -0.19
N ASN A 176 8.60 -2.54 -0.14
CA ASN A 176 8.20 -3.73 -0.91
C ASN A 176 7.16 -3.42 -2.00
N TYR A 177 6.60 -2.21 -2.01
CA TYR A 177 5.45 -1.86 -2.85
C TYR A 177 5.71 -0.58 -3.63
N ILE A 178 5.09 -0.49 -4.80
CA ILE A 178 5.02 0.73 -5.59
C ILE A 178 3.54 1.05 -5.74
N ILE A 179 3.17 2.29 -5.45
CA ILE A 179 1.83 2.81 -5.64
C ILE A 179 1.93 3.98 -6.62
N LYS A 180 1.19 3.93 -7.70
CA LYS A 180 1.12 4.98 -8.71
C LYS A 180 -0.30 5.52 -8.77
N VAL A 181 -0.44 6.84 -8.76
CA VAL A 181 -1.71 7.52 -8.93
C VAL A 181 -1.62 8.38 -10.18
N ASP A 182 -2.42 8.04 -11.19
CA ASP A 182 -2.55 8.75 -12.45
C ASP A 182 -3.76 9.68 -12.39
N LEU A 183 -3.56 10.97 -12.69
CA LEU A 183 -4.61 11.97 -12.79
C LEU A 183 -5.02 12.09 -14.26
N ASN A 184 -6.25 11.69 -14.56
CA ASN A 184 -6.80 11.66 -15.90
C ASN A 184 -7.83 12.77 -16.05
N TYR A 185 -7.62 13.63 -17.05
CA TYR A 185 -8.51 14.74 -17.33
C TYR A 185 -9.28 14.46 -18.62
N HIS A 186 -10.61 14.42 -18.54
CA HIS A 186 -11.47 14.21 -19.70
C HIS A 186 -11.91 15.54 -20.30
N GLU A 187 -12.09 15.56 -21.62
CA GLU A 187 -12.77 16.64 -22.31
C GLU A 187 -14.23 16.69 -21.83
N GLN A 188 -14.71 17.89 -21.50
CA GLN A 188 -15.98 18.12 -20.81
C GLN A 188 -17.15 17.39 -21.50
N GLN A 189 -17.76 16.45 -20.77
CA GLN A 189 -19.16 16.10 -20.99
C GLN A 189 -19.99 17.03 -20.09
N ASP A 190 -21.12 17.54 -20.60
CA ASP A 190 -21.86 18.71 -20.08
C ASP A 190 -22.24 18.69 -18.58
N HIS A 191 -22.02 17.60 -17.83
CA HIS A 191 -22.49 17.44 -16.44
C HIS A 191 -21.50 16.78 -15.47
N LEU A 192 -20.22 16.55 -15.83
CA LEU A 192 -19.24 15.89 -14.94
C LEU A 192 -18.00 16.75 -14.72
N TYR A 193 -17.51 16.80 -13.47
CA TYR A 193 -16.21 17.41 -13.19
C TYR A 193 -15.11 16.62 -13.93
N PRO A 194 -14.17 17.28 -14.63
CA PRO A 194 -13.34 16.64 -15.65
C PRO A 194 -12.21 15.78 -15.08
N LEU A 195 -12.11 15.61 -13.76
CA LEU A 195 -11.02 14.86 -13.11
C LEU A 195 -11.45 13.44 -12.74
N GLN A 196 -10.70 12.48 -13.25
CA GLN A 196 -10.64 11.10 -12.77
C GLN A 196 -9.26 10.82 -12.21
N TYR A 197 -9.15 9.89 -11.28
CA TYR A 197 -7.85 9.33 -10.91
C TYR A 197 -7.87 7.82 -10.94
N SER A 198 -6.79 7.24 -11.45
CA SER A 198 -6.54 5.81 -11.43
C SER A 198 -5.42 5.54 -10.45
N ILE A 199 -5.66 4.68 -9.46
CA ILE A 199 -4.64 4.22 -8.53
C ILE A 199 -4.28 2.79 -8.87
N HIS A 200 -2.99 2.54 -8.92
CA HIS A 200 -2.38 1.25 -9.21
C HIS A 200 -1.39 0.95 -8.10
N ALA A 201 -1.46 -0.24 -7.52
CA ALA A 201 -0.51 -0.68 -6.52
C ALA A 201 -0.05 -2.08 -6.83
N TRP A 202 1.25 -2.31 -6.76
CA TRP A 202 1.82 -3.63 -6.95
C TRP A 202 3.02 -3.86 -6.04
N HIS A 203 3.30 -5.12 -5.78
CA HIS A 203 4.53 -5.50 -5.10
C HIS A 203 5.71 -5.37 -6.06
N ARG A 204 6.83 -4.77 -5.62
CA ARG A 204 8.07 -4.58 -6.43
C ARG A 204 8.51 -5.88 -7.08
N ASP A 205 8.48 -6.93 -6.27
CA ASP A 205 8.87 -8.26 -6.68
C ASP A 205 7.71 -9.17 -7.08
N PHE A 206 6.47 -8.72 -7.22
CA PHE A 206 5.39 -9.55 -7.77
C PHE A 206 4.54 -8.74 -8.74
N GLN A 207 5.02 -8.63 -9.98
CA GLN A 207 4.39 -7.80 -11.03
C GLN A 207 2.96 -8.20 -11.42
N TYR A 208 2.49 -9.39 -11.02
CA TYR A 208 1.11 -9.84 -11.27
C TYR A 208 0.17 -9.58 -10.07
N LEU A 209 0.72 -9.24 -8.89
CA LEU A 209 -0.08 -8.80 -7.75
C LEU A 209 -0.28 -7.30 -7.91
N GLU A 210 -1.33 -6.93 -8.62
CA GLU A 210 -1.74 -5.55 -8.84
C GLU A 210 -3.19 -5.34 -8.37
N ILE A 211 -3.42 -4.21 -7.71
CA ILE A 211 -4.75 -3.65 -7.48
C ILE A 211 -4.83 -2.35 -8.26
N SER A 212 -5.83 -2.26 -9.14
CA SER A 212 -6.11 -1.05 -9.91
C SER A 212 -7.56 -0.62 -9.73
N ASN A 213 -7.75 0.67 -9.44
CA ASN A 213 -9.07 1.26 -9.26
C ASN A 213 -9.11 2.63 -9.92
N THR A 214 -10.18 2.92 -10.65
CA THR A 214 -10.43 4.24 -11.22
C THR A 214 -11.61 4.89 -10.51
N PHE A 215 -11.45 6.16 -10.16
CA PHE A 215 -12.45 6.94 -9.43
C PHE A 215 -12.79 8.19 -10.23
N THR A 216 -14.09 8.42 -10.41
CA THR A 216 -14.63 9.64 -11.01
C THR A 216 -15.01 10.62 -9.92
N ILE A 217 -14.58 11.88 -10.07
CA ILE A 217 -14.94 12.95 -9.15
C ILE A 217 -16.16 13.65 -9.73
N PRO A 218 -17.33 13.62 -9.06
CA PRO A 218 -18.56 14.14 -9.64
C PRO A 218 -18.64 15.68 -9.58
N SER A 219 -18.01 16.31 -8.58
CA SER A 219 -18.00 17.77 -8.43
C SER A 219 -16.75 18.27 -7.72
N LEU A 220 -16.49 19.59 -7.81
CA LEU A 220 -15.43 20.25 -7.04
C LEU A 220 -15.65 20.13 -5.52
N ASN A 221 -16.91 20.09 -5.07
CA ASN A 221 -17.24 19.96 -3.65
C ASN A 221 -16.82 18.59 -3.09
N ASP A 222 -16.88 17.55 -3.93
CA ASP A 222 -16.50 16.19 -3.56
C ASP A 222 -14.98 15.98 -3.62
N LEU A 223 -14.24 16.88 -4.27
CA LEU A 223 -12.79 16.77 -4.45
C LEU A 223 -12.04 16.59 -3.10
N ILE A 224 -12.42 17.32 -2.05
CA ILE A 224 -11.79 17.14 -0.72
C ILE A 224 -12.00 15.73 -0.21
N PHE A 225 -13.24 15.24 -0.28
CA PHE A 225 -13.60 13.91 0.18
C PHE A 225 -12.81 12.84 -0.58
N HIS A 226 -12.70 12.99 -1.90
CA HIS A 226 -11.90 12.08 -2.73
C HIS A 226 -10.41 12.13 -2.40
N ILE A 227 -9.84 13.30 -2.10
CA ILE A 227 -8.43 13.45 -1.69
C ILE A 227 -8.19 12.83 -0.29
N GLN A 228 -9.12 13.00 0.65
CA GLN A 228 -9.04 12.35 1.96
C GLN A 228 -9.10 10.82 1.83
N LYS A 229 -10.02 10.32 1.01
CA LYS A 229 -10.15 8.89 0.72
C LYS A 229 -8.90 8.35 0.04
N LEU A 230 -8.34 9.09 -0.91
CA LEU A 230 -7.11 8.72 -1.61
C LEU A 230 -5.91 8.60 -0.65
N PHE A 231 -5.75 9.55 0.28
CA PHE A 231 -4.72 9.45 1.32
C PHE A 231 -4.84 8.14 2.10
N LEU A 232 -6.03 7.81 2.59
CA LEU A 232 -6.25 6.59 3.38
C LEU A 232 -5.98 5.34 2.53
N LEU A 233 -6.50 5.32 1.31
CA LEU A 233 -6.34 4.20 0.38
C LEU A 233 -4.87 3.91 0.06
N ILE A 234 -4.06 4.95 -0.16
CA ILE A 234 -2.60 4.82 -0.38
C ILE A 234 -1.95 4.00 0.75
N PHE A 235 -2.29 4.27 2.00
CA PHE A 235 -1.70 3.54 3.12
C PHE A 235 -2.31 2.16 3.35
N GLN A 236 -3.54 1.91 2.89
CA GLN A 236 -4.21 0.60 2.97
C GLN A 236 -3.73 -0.40 1.90
N LEU A 237 -3.30 0.08 0.74
CA LEU A 237 -2.98 -0.79 -0.41
C LEU A 237 -1.95 -1.91 -0.13
N PRO A 238 -0.87 -1.70 0.67
CA PRO A 238 0.03 -2.78 1.04
C PRO A 238 -0.66 -3.95 1.77
N GLU A 239 -1.59 -3.66 2.67
CA GLU A 239 -2.39 -4.68 3.37
C GLU A 239 -3.28 -5.43 2.39
N HIS A 240 -3.93 -4.71 1.47
CA HIS A 240 -4.79 -5.32 0.47
C HIS A 240 -4.00 -6.27 -0.45
N LEU A 241 -2.80 -5.88 -0.88
CA LEU A 241 -1.91 -6.72 -1.69
C LEU A 241 -1.46 -7.97 -0.93
N ALA A 242 -1.15 -7.85 0.36
CA ALA A 242 -0.79 -9.00 1.20
C ALA A 242 -1.97 -9.98 1.38
N ARG A 243 -3.18 -9.47 1.58
CA ARG A 243 -4.39 -10.30 1.62
C ARG A 243 -4.62 -11.03 0.29
N GLN A 244 -4.42 -10.35 -0.84
CA GLN A 244 -4.52 -10.94 -2.17
C GLN A 244 -3.45 -12.03 -2.40
N GLU A 245 -2.21 -11.78 -1.98
CA GLU A 245 -1.13 -12.78 -2.01
C GLU A 245 -1.55 -14.04 -1.25
N TYR A 246 -2.11 -13.89 -0.05
CA TYR A 246 -2.57 -15.00 0.76
C TYR A 246 -3.75 -15.76 0.16
N SER A 247 -4.74 -15.06 -0.38
CA SER A 247 -5.85 -15.71 -1.05
C SER A 247 -5.35 -16.61 -2.20
N LEU A 248 -4.35 -16.15 -2.95
CA LEU A 248 -3.71 -16.95 -3.98
C LEU A 248 -2.94 -18.13 -3.37
N SER A 249 -2.13 -17.92 -2.33
CA SER A 249 -1.38 -19.01 -1.70
C SER A 249 -2.28 -20.11 -1.15
N GLN A 250 -3.43 -19.75 -0.55
CA GLN A 250 -4.42 -20.70 -0.06
C GLN A 250 -5.00 -21.54 -1.20
N TYR A 251 -5.42 -20.88 -2.29
CA TYR A 251 -5.92 -21.59 -3.47
C TYR A 251 -4.92 -22.64 -3.97
N TYR A 252 -3.62 -22.28 -4.06
CA TYR A 252 -2.60 -23.23 -4.48
C TYR A 252 -2.36 -24.35 -3.47
N PHE A 253 -2.28 -24.02 -2.17
CA PHE A 253 -2.12 -25.03 -1.12
C PHE A 253 -3.26 -26.07 -1.17
N TYR A 254 -4.52 -25.63 -1.24
CA TYR A 254 -5.67 -26.53 -1.38
C TYR A 254 -5.64 -27.33 -2.67
N SER A 255 -5.27 -26.71 -3.81
CA SER A 255 -5.16 -27.43 -5.09
C SER A 255 -4.10 -28.54 -5.06
N GLN A 256 -3.01 -28.38 -4.31
CA GLN A 256 -1.96 -29.41 -4.17
C GLN A 256 -2.34 -30.52 -3.18
N CYS A 257 -3.12 -30.20 -2.15
CA CYS A 257 -3.63 -31.19 -1.21
C CYS A 257 -4.71 -32.09 -1.83
N HIS A 258 -5.51 -31.56 -2.77
CA HIS A 258 -6.68 -32.25 -3.34
C HIS A 258 -6.50 -32.80 -4.77
N THR A 259 -5.35 -32.57 -5.42
CA THR A 259 -4.99 -33.25 -6.69
C THR A 259 -4.44 -34.67 -6.49
N LYS A 260 -4.41 -35.16 -5.24
CA LYS A 260 -4.25 -36.58 -4.92
C LYS A 260 -5.62 -37.23 -4.74
N ASN A 261 -6.30 -37.55 -5.84
CA ASN A 261 -7.30 -38.61 -5.93
C ASN A 261 -7.32 -39.12 -7.36
#